data_AF-A0A4R5Q9L5-F1
#
_entry.id   AF-A0A4R5Q9L5-F1
#
_cell.length_a   1.000
_cell.length_b   1.000
_cell.length_c   1.000
_cell.angle_alpha   90.00
_cell.angle_beta   90.00
_cell.angle_gamma   90.00
#
_symmetry.space_group_name_H-M   'P 1'
#
loop_
_entity.id
_entity.type
_entity.pdbx_description
1 polymer ?
#
loop_
_entity_poly.entity_id
_entity_poly.type
_entity_poly.pdbx_seq_one_letter_code
_entity_poly.pdbx_strand_id
1 'polypeptide(L)'
;MTLPPDPHGQAALMLCEGLALLLIAEGTLPKSQVVEAIDGIIEVKQEVAGTSESVVVSVASIALLRTLARSIEAASGPGPAAVA
;
A
#
# COMPACT_ATOMS: atom_id res chain seq x y z
N MET A 1 -14.03 5.33 -19.02
CA MET A 1 -13.49 6.70 -18.82
C MET A 1 -12.22 6.55 -18.01
N THR A 2 -11.05 6.82 -18.59
CA THR A 2 -9.78 6.84 -17.85
C THR A 2 -9.69 8.19 -17.14
N LEU A 3 -9.67 8.20 -15.81
CA LEU A 3 -9.39 9.41 -15.03
C LEU A 3 -8.04 9.99 -15.51
N PRO A 4 -7.90 11.32 -15.66
CA PRO A 4 -6.58 11.91 -15.92
C PRO A 4 -5.58 11.45 -14.84
N PRO A 5 -4.30 11.25 -15.21
CA PRO A 5 -3.30 10.85 -14.24
C PRO A 5 -3.25 11.88 -13.10
N ASP A 6 -3.33 11.41 -11.86
CA ASP A 6 -3.15 12.21 -10.66
C ASP A 6 -1.69 12.10 -10.19
N PRO A 7 -0.80 13.01 -10.63
CA PRO A 7 0.62 12.94 -10.30
C PRO A 7 0.87 13.08 -8.80
N HIS A 8 0.02 13.85 -8.09
CA HIS A 8 0.15 14.01 -6.64
C HIS A 8 -0.27 12.74 -5.91
N GLY A 9 -1.36 12.08 -6.33
CA GLY A 9 -1.77 10.79 -5.79
C GLY A 9 -0.74 9.69 -6.02
N GLN A 10 -0.13 9.65 -7.22
CA GLN A 10 0.95 8.70 -7.51
C GLN A 10 2.20 8.96 -6.66
N ALA A 11 2.62 10.23 -6.52
CA ALA A 11 3.74 10.59 -5.66
C ALA A 11 3.47 10.24 -4.19
N ALA A 12 2.27 10.51 -3.69
CA ALA A 12 1.88 10.17 -2.33
C ALA A 12 1.93 8.65 -2.08
N LEU A 13 1.40 7.84 -3.01
CA LEU A 13 1.46 6.38 -2.90
C LEU A 13 2.91 5.85 -2.90
N MET A 14 3.76 6.37 -3.78
CA MET A 14 5.17 5.99 -3.83
C MET A 14 5.91 6.37 -2.54
N LEU A 15 5.58 7.51 -1.93
CA LEU A 15 6.15 7.92 -0.63
C LEU A 15 5.66 7.02 0.52
N CYS A 16 4.38 6.66 0.53
CA CYS A 16 3.83 5.71 1.51
C CYS A 16 4.50 4.33 1.39
N GLU A 17 4.72 3.86 0.17
CA GLU A 17 5.45 2.63 -0.10
C GLU A 17 6.89 2.70 0.41
N GLY A 18 7.62 3.76 0.05
CA GLY A 18 8.99 3.98 0.50
C GLY A 18 9.10 4.03 2.03
N LEU A 19 8.16 4.70 2.69
CA LEU A 19 8.08 4.73 4.16
C LEU A 19 7.88 3.33 4.75
N ALA A 20 6.95 2.54 4.21
CA ALA A 20 6.72 1.17 4.67
C ALA A 20 7.97 0.29 4.51
N LEU A 21 8.65 0.40 3.36
CA LEU A 21 9.88 -0.34 3.09
C LEU A 21 11.02 0.06 4.03
N LEU A 22 11.16 1.35 4.36
CA LEU A 22 12.15 1.82 5.34
C LEU A 22 11.86 1.28 6.75
N LEU A 23 10.60 1.28 7.18
CA LEU A 23 10.22 0.71 8.48
C LEU A 23 10.48 -0.80 8.56
N ILE A 24 10.31 -1.51 7.44
CA ILE A 24 10.66 -2.93 7.33
C ILE A 24 12.18 -3.12 7.34
N ALA A 25 12.92 -2.29 6.60
CA ALA A 25 14.38 -2.34 6.51
C ALA A 25 15.06 -2.15 7.87
N GLU A 26 14.59 -1.19 8.65
CA GLU A 26 15.06 -0.91 10.02
C GLU A 26 14.58 -1.95 11.04
N GLY A 27 13.77 -2.93 10.63
CA GLY A 27 13.20 -3.96 11.51
C GLY A 27 12.16 -3.43 12.51
N THR A 28 11.64 -2.21 12.29
CA THR A 28 10.62 -1.60 13.16
C THR A 28 9.28 -2.33 13.03
N LEU A 29 8.95 -2.78 11.81
CA LEU A 29 7.75 -3.57 11.53
C LEU A 29 8.11 -4.78 10.67
N PRO A 30 7.64 -5.99 11.01
CA PRO A 30 7.81 -7.13 10.13
C PRO A 30 6.95 -6.95 8.89
N LYS A 31 7.47 -7.38 7.73
CA LYS A 31 6.78 -7.29 6.45
C LYS A 31 5.36 -7.88 6.50
N SER A 32 5.17 -9.01 7.18
CA SER A 32 3.86 -9.65 7.30
C SER A 32 2.81 -8.76 7.97
N GLN A 33 3.18 -8.01 9.00
CA GLN A 33 2.25 -7.09 9.67
C GLN A 33 1.83 -5.92 8.77
N VAL A 34 2.74 -5.45 7.91
CA VAL A 34 2.41 -4.40 6.94
C VAL A 34 1.41 -4.91 5.90
N VAL A 35 1.62 -6.12 5.38
CA VAL A 35 0.71 -6.75 4.43
C VAL A 35 -0.66 -7.01 5.07
N GLU A 36 -0.70 -7.60 6.27
CA GLU A 36 -1.93 -7.82 7.03
C GLU A 36 -2.69 -6.51 7.31
N ALA A 37 -1.99 -5.43 7.64
CA ALA A 37 -2.62 -4.13 7.84
C ALA A 37 -3.26 -3.60 6.54
N ILE A 38 -2.63 -3.82 5.38
CA ILE A 38 -3.19 -3.44 4.08
C ILE A 38 -4.45 -4.28 3.78
N ASP A 39 -4.42 -5.59 4.07
CA ASP A 39 -5.57 -6.47 3.90
C ASP A 39 -6.75 -6.05 4.79
N GLY A 40 -6.51 -5.68 6.04
CA GLY A 40 -7.54 -5.13 6.92
C GLY A 40 -8.17 -3.84 6.37
N ILE A 41 -7.39 -2.95 5.75
CA ILE A 41 -7.93 -1.74 5.09
C ILE A 41 -8.76 -2.12 3.85
N ILE A 42 -8.36 -3.15 3.10
CA ILE A 42 -9.14 -3.65 1.96
C ILE A 42 -10.50 -4.18 2.43
N GLU A 43 -10.55 -4.92 3.52
CA GLU A 43 -11.81 -5.42 4.11
C GLU A 43 -12.74 -4.25 4.50
N VAL A 44 -12.21 -3.24 5.19
CA VAL A 44 -12.98 -2.03 5.53
C VAL A 44 -13.49 -1.33 4.25
N LYS A 45 -12.66 -1.21 3.22
CA LYS A 45 -13.06 -0.62 1.93
C LYS A 45 -14.17 -1.41 1.23
N GLN A 46 -14.20 -2.74 1.39
CA GLN A 46 -15.26 -3.60 0.86
C GLN A 46 -16.56 -3.43 1.65
N GLU A 47 -16.49 -3.31 2.97
CA GLU A 47 -17.67 -3.11 3.85
C GLU A 47 -18.39 -1.79 3.56
N VAL A 48 -17.64 -0.71 3.33
CA VAL A 48 -18.21 0.63 3.11
C VAL A 48 -18.64 0.88 1.66
N ALA A 49 -18.27 -0.01 0.73
CA ALA A 49 -18.56 0.13 -0.69
C ALA A 49 -20.08 0.06 -0.96
N GLY A 50 -20.65 1.13 -1.52
CA GLY A 50 -22.07 1.22 -1.80
C GLY A 50 -22.94 1.59 -0.60
N THR A 51 -22.37 1.67 0.60
CA THR A 51 -23.03 2.19 1.80
C THR A 51 -22.69 3.67 2.01
N SER A 52 -21.40 3.95 2.23
CA SER A 52 -20.90 5.30 2.56
C SER A 52 -19.95 5.85 1.50
N GLU A 53 -19.43 4.99 0.62
CA GLU A 53 -18.51 5.35 -0.47
C GLU A 53 -19.05 4.83 -1.82
N SER A 54 -18.75 5.56 -2.89
CA SER A 54 -19.04 5.08 -4.25
C SER A 54 -18.30 3.77 -4.52
N VAL A 55 -19.03 2.76 -5.01
CA VAL A 55 -18.47 1.44 -5.39
C VAL A 55 -17.29 1.59 -6.34
N VAL A 56 -17.35 2.56 -7.28
CA VAL A 56 -16.26 2.82 -8.24
C VAL A 56 -14.99 3.28 -7.53
N VAL A 57 -15.12 4.13 -6.50
CA VAL A 57 -13.98 4.64 -5.73
C VAL A 57 -13.41 3.54 -4.82
N SER A 58 -14.26 2.72 -4.21
CA SER A 58 -13.83 1.57 -3.41
C SER A 58 -13.05 0.57 -4.27
N VAL A 59 -13.54 0.23 -5.46
CA VAL A 59 -12.85 -0.69 -6.39
C VAL A 59 -11.48 -0.14 -6.82
N ALA A 60 -11.40 1.14 -7.17
CA ALA A 60 -10.13 1.77 -7.53
C ALA A 60 -9.15 1.78 -6.35
N SER A 61 -9.62 2.12 -5.15
CA SER A 61 -8.81 2.13 -3.93
C SER A 61 -8.28 0.74 -3.59
N ILE A 62 -9.12 -0.28 -3.66
CA ILE A 62 -8.74 -1.68 -3.41
C ILE A 62 -7.68 -2.14 -4.42
N ALA A 63 -7.79 -1.76 -5.69
CA ALA A 63 -6.79 -2.10 -6.70
C ALA A 63 -5.41 -1.48 -6.40
N LEU A 64 -5.39 -0.24 -5.92
CA LEU A 64 -4.16 0.45 -5.49
C LEU A 64 -3.55 -0.24 -4.26
N LEU A 65 -4.36 -0.51 -3.24
CA LEU A 65 -3.92 -1.19 -2.01
C LEU A 65 -3.33 -2.59 -2.30
N ARG A 66 -3.98 -3.37 -3.17
CA ARG A 66 -3.45 -4.67 -3.60
C ARG A 66 -2.14 -4.56 -4.38
N THR A 67 -1.97 -3.48 -5.13
CA THR A 67 -0.71 -3.23 -5.86
C THR A 67 0.42 -2.91 -4.89
N LEU A 68 0.12 -2.09 -3.88
CA LEU A 68 1.05 -1.76 -2.80
C LEU A 68 1.47 -3.02 -2.01
N ALA A 69 0.50 -3.85 -1.59
CA ALA A 69 0.78 -5.09 -0.87
C ALA A 69 1.72 -6.00 -1.67
N ARG A 70 1.41 -6.27 -2.94
CA ARG A 70 2.27 -7.09 -3.82
C ARG A 70 3.67 -6.52 -3.98
N SER A 71 3.80 -5.20 -4.06
CA SER A 71 5.11 -4.55 -4.18
C SER A 71 5.95 -4.74 -2.93
N ILE A 72 5.34 -4.56 -1.75
CA ILE A 72 5.99 -4.79 -0.44
C ILE A 72 6.37 -6.27 -0.25
N GLU A 73 5.50 -7.19 -0.69
CA GLU A 73 5.79 -8.63 -0.68
C GLU A 73 7.02 -8.94 -1.54
N ALA A 74 7.04 -8.43 -2.78
CA ALA A 74 8.10 -8.65 -3.75
C ALA A 74 9.44 -7.98 -3.38
N ALA A 75 9.41 -6.92 -2.57
CA ALA A 75 10.63 -6.23 -2.14
C ALA A 75 11.47 -7.13 -1.23
N SER A 76 12.53 -7.74 -1.75
CA SER A 76 13.56 -8.37 -0.91
C SER A 76 14.12 -7.32 0.07
N GLY A 77 14.12 -7.61 1.37
CA GLY A 77 14.61 -6.66 2.38
C GLY A 77 16.08 -6.25 2.12
N PRO A 78 16.58 -5.17 2.74
CA PRO A 78 18.01 -4.89 2.68
C PRO A 78 18.75 -6.10 3.26
N GLY A 79 19.66 -6.68 2.47
CA GLY A 79 20.69 -7.54 3.03
C GLY A 79 21.52 -6.74 4.04
N PRO A 80 22.10 -7.37 5.06
CA PRO A 80 22.86 -6.67 6.09
C PRO A 80 24.17 -6.13 5.50
N ALA A 81 24.18 -4.88 5.03
CA ALA A 81 25.38 -4.04 4.89
C ALA A 81 25.05 -2.64 4.33
N ALA A 82 24.98 -1.65 5.22
CA ALA A 82 25.58 -0.33 4.99
C ALA A 82 25.70 0.40 6.33
N VAL A 83 26.41 -0.20 7.29
CA VAL A 83 27.13 0.58 8.30
C VAL A 83 28.52 0.80 7.72
N ALA A 84 28.80 2.03 7.32
CA ALA A 84 30.14 2.55 7.06
C ALA A 84 30.34 3.77 7.95
#